data_AF-A0A9P3CD30-F1
#
_entry.id   AF-A0A9P3CD30-F1
#
_cell.length_a   1.000
_cell.length_b   1.000
_cell.length_c   1.000
_cell.angle_alpha   90.00
_cell.angle_beta   90.00
_cell.angle_gamma   90.00
#
_symmetry.space_group_name_H-M   'P 1'
#
loop_
_entity.id
_entity.type
_entity.pdbx_description
1 polymer ?
#
loop_
_entity_poly.entity_id
_entity_poly.type
_entity_poly.pdbx_seq_one_letter_code
_entity_poly.pdbx_strand_id
1 'polypeptide(L)'
;MGERQGEVISVTEGPELGETGRPQVPAKRLNGDYPLIDSDPHFKRVVGYARPSDYASGAALAAAGPALMYWFERISPSEVGRGGFAQIMRLQGAVGVAAGFFYFYSRSINRFYGFSENRREIEMDMREMTDKVKRGEPLYGQTTLTEYMQGAASRQSRYSGTFLHVMPWFNFVNHNQHGVDTAKYYRNAEWELEQEKQGKSLTDMAKEKYQQAKEKVGAK
;
A
#
# COMPACT_ATOMS: atom_id res chain seq x y z
N MET A 1 25.96 16.15 -2.82
CA MET A 1 25.70 14.69 -2.92
C MET A 1 25.42 14.23 -1.51
N GLY A 2 24.15 14.07 -1.14
CA GLY A 2 23.80 13.45 0.15
C GLY A 2 24.02 11.95 0.03
N GLU A 3 24.57 11.31 1.06
CA GLU A 3 24.67 9.86 1.11
C GLU A 3 23.29 9.24 0.88
N ARG A 4 23.22 8.23 0.01
CA ARG A 4 21.99 7.44 -0.17
C ARG A 4 21.72 6.73 1.15
N GLN A 5 20.74 7.19 1.90
CA GLN A 5 20.27 6.44 3.05
C GLN A 5 19.72 5.09 2.56
N GLY A 6 20.04 4.03 3.30
CA GLY A 6 19.54 2.69 3.03
C GLY A 6 18.00 2.68 2.97
N GLU A 7 17.44 1.72 2.23
CA GLU A 7 15.99 1.61 2.05
C GLU A 7 15.23 1.44 3.38
N VAL A 8 15.89 0.80 4.35
CA VAL A 8 15.49 0.67 5.75
C VAL A 8 16.71 0.89 6.64
N ILE A 9 16.50 1.53 7.79
CA ILE A 9 17.53 1.71 8.82
C ILE A 9 17.20 0.85 10.04
N SER A 10 18.12 -0.03 10.44
CA SER A 10 18.04 -0.71 11.75
C SER A 10 18.44 0.25 12.85
N VAL A 11 17.62 0.38 13.90
CA VAL A 11 17.89 1.26 15.05
C VAL A 11 18.69 0.51 16.13
N THR A 12 18.66 -0.83 16.11
CA THR A 12 19.27 -1.68 17.14
C THR A 12 20.66 -2.17 16.75
N GLU A 13 20.93 -2.34 15.46
CA GLU A 13 22.24 -2.73 14.94
C GLU A 13 22.83 -1.55 14.16
N GLY A 14 24.11 -1.23 14.39
CA GLY A 14 24.83 -0.27 13.55
C GLY A 14 24.85 -0.75 12.09
N PRO A 15 25.01 0.15 11.10
CA PRO A 15 24.93 -0.19 9.67
C PRO A 15 25.84 -1.35 9.25
N GLU A 16 26.95 -1.58 9.95
CA GLU A 16 27.91 -2.67 9.66
C GLU A 16 27.56 -4.03 10.30
N LEU A 17 26.74 -4.06 11.34
CA LEU A 17 26.41 -5.31 12.08
C LEU A 17 25.09 -5.94 11.63
N GLY A 18 24.26 -5.16 10.93
CA GLY A 18 22.96 -5.62 10.43
C GLY A 18 23.02 -6.28 9.05
N GLU A 19 24.03 -6.02 8.23
CA GLU A 19 24.14 -6.61 6.89
C GLU A 19 24.67 -8.06 6.97
N THR A 20 23.76 -8.99 7.17
CA THR A 20 24.03 -10.39 6.86
C THR A 20 24.11 -10.49 5.35
N GLY A 21 25.32 -10.57 4.77
CA GLY A 21 25.57 -10.73 3.31
C GLY A 21 24.96 -11.99 2.65
N ARG A 22 23.88 -12.53 3.22
CA ARG A 22 23.03 -13.57 2.69
C ARG A 22 22.23 -13.01 1.51
N PRO A 23 22.13 -13.77 0.41
CA PRO A 23 21.38 -13.33 -0.74
C PRO A 23 19.90 -13.15 -0.39
N GLN A 24 19.40 -11.96 -0.70
CA GLN A 24 17.99 -11.60 -0.62
C GLN A 24 17.18 -12.52 -1.55
N VAL A 25 16.12 -13.15 -1.04
CA VAL A 25 15.26 -14.02 -1.86
C VAL A 25 14.32 -13.13 -2.67
N PRO A 26 14.49 -13.01 -4.00
CA PRO A 26 13.72 -12.08 -4.80
C PRO A 26 12.23 -12.46 -4.74
N ALA A 27 11.38 -11.44 -4.65
CA ALA A 27 9.94 -11.65 -4.76
C ALA A 27 9.60 -12.18 -6.16
N LYS A 28 8.65 -13.12 -6.23
CA LYS A 28 8.09 -13.56 -7.51
C LYS A 28 7.46 -12.35 -8.19
N ARG A 29 7.96 -12.00 -9.37
CA ARG A 29 7.31 -11.02 -10.24
C ARG A 29 6.05 -11.66 -10.82
N LEU A 30 4.93 -11.00 -10.60
CA LEU A 30 3.64 -11.43 -11.13
C LEU A 30 3.46 -10.78 -12.50
N ASN A 31 3.13 -11.61 -13.50
CA ASN A 31 2.77 -11.12 -14.82
C ASN A 31 1.29 -10.75 -14.77
N GLY A 32 1.01 -9.46 -14.61
CA GLY A 32 -0.34 -8.90 -14.61
C GLY A 32 -0.43 -7.67 -15.51
N ASP A 33 -1.66 -7.22 -15.76
CA ASP A 33 -1.93 -6.07 -16.63
C ASP A 33 -1.50 -4.73 -16.01
N TYR A 34 -1.37 -4.69 -14.67
CA TYR A 34 -0.99 -3.51 -13.92
C TYR A 34 0.37 -3.72 -13.23
N PRO A 35 1.20 -2.67 -13.11
CA PRO A 35 2.53 -2.82 -12.54
C PRO A 35 2.46 -3.02 -11.02
N LEU A 36 3.43 -3.79 -10.52
CA LEU A 36 3.62 -3.99 -9.08
C LEU A 36 4.11 -2.69 -8.41
N ILE A 37 3.42 -2.28 -7.34
CA ILE A 37 3.88 -1.19 -6.46
C ILE A 37 4.70 -1.77 -5.32
N ASP A 38 4.18 -2.82 -4.69
CA ASP A 38 4.77 -3.43 -3.50
C ASP A 38 4.24 -4.86 -3.35
N SER A 39 5.13 -5.84 -3.15
CA SER A 39 4.77 -7.26 -2.93
C SER A 39 4.44 -7.59 -1.46
N ASP A 40 4.74 -6.69 -0.55
CA ASP A 40 4.47 -6.84 0.88
C ASP A 40 4.25 -5.47 1.57
N PRO A 41 3.19 -4.74 1.20
CA PRO A 41 2.96 -3.40 1.71
C PRO A 41 2.67 -3.41 3.21
N HIS A 42 3.32 -2.50 3.94
CA HIS A 42 3.06 -2.31 5.36
C HIS A 42 1.58 -1.99 5.63
N PHE A 43 1.01 -2.52 6.72
CA PHE A 43 -0.40 -2.40 7.09
C PHE A 43 -0.93 -0.96 6.96
N LYS A 44 -0.17 0.00 7.49
CA LYS A 44 -0.51 1.44 7.43
C LYS A 44 -0.66 1.96 6.00
N ARG A 45 0.17 1.50 5.06
CA ARG A 45 0.09 1.91 3.65
C ARG A 45 -1.17 1.35 2.99
N VAL A 46 -1.50 0.08 3.26
CA VAL A 46 -2.73 -0.55 2.73
C VAL A 46 -3.98 0.21 3.20
N VAL A 47 -4.04 0.56 4.47
CA VAL A 47 -5.17 1.33 5.04
C VAL A 47 -5.19 2.78 4.51
N GLY A 48 -4.03 3.43 4.44
CA GLY A 48 -3.90 4.82 3.99
C GLY A 48 -4.17 5.02 2.50
N TYR A 49 -3.86 4.03 1.66
CA TYR A 49 -4.06 4.09 0.21
C TYR A 49 -5.46 3.62 -0.20
N ALA A 50 -6.24 3.09 0.74
CA ALA A 50 -7.58 2.63 0.43
C ALA A 50 -8.46 3.80 -0.06
N ARG A 51 -9.22 3.53 -1.12
CA ARG A 51 -10.12 4.50 -1.73
C ARG A 51 -11.40 4.59 -0.89
N PRO A 52 -12.12 5.72 -0.94
CA PRO A 52 -13.43 5.84 -0.27
C PRO A 52 -14.40 4.70 -0.65
N SER A 53 -14.32 4.22 -1.90
CA SER A 53 -15.11 3.09 -2.37
C SER A 53 -14.84 1.79 -1.62
N ASP A 54 -13.62 1.57 -1.11
CA ASP A 54 -13.30 0.35 -0.37
C ASP A 54 -13.88 0.40 1.04
N TYR A 55 -13.85 1.58 1.69
CA TYR A 55 -14.53 1.80 2.96
C TYR A 55 -16.05 1.62 2.82
N ALA A 56 -16.64 2.18 1.77
CA ALA A 56 -18.06 1.99 1.48
C ALA A 56 -18.39 0.51 1.24
N SER A 57 -17.56 -0.20 0.48
CA SER A 57 -17.72 -1.63 0.20
C SER A 57 -17.58 -2.48 1.47
N GLY A 58 -16.60 -2.18 2.32
CA GLY A 58 -16.41 -2.85 3.61
C GLY A 58 -17.57 -2.58 4.57
N ALA A 59 -18.06 -1.34 4.65
CA ALA A 59 -19.22 -0.97 5.47
C ALA A 59 -20.50 -1.67 4.99
N ALA A 60 -20.73 -1.74 3.67
CA ALA A 60 -21.86 -2.45 3.10
C ALA A 60 -21.82 -3.95 3.46
N LEU A 61 -20.65 -4.58 3.34
CA LEU A 61 -20.47 -5.98 3.71
C LEU A 61 -20.62 -6.20 5.22
N ALA A 62 -20.14 -5.27 6.04
CA ALA A 62 -20.29 -5.34 7.49
C ALA A 62 -21.74 -5.27 7.95
N ALA A 63 -22.56 -4.46 7.28
CA ALA A 63 -23.99 -4.38 7.55
C ALA A 63 -24.79 -5.57 6.99
N ALA A 64 -24.27 -6.28 5.98
CA ALA A 64 -24.99 -7.34 5.30
C ALA A 64 -25.39 -8.50 6.23
N GLY A 65 -24.48 -8.96 7.09
CA GLY A 65 -24.75 -10.05 8.05
C GLY A 65 -25.95 -9.77 8.96
N PRO A 66 -25.93 -8.72 9.80
CA PRO A 66 -27.06 -8.38 10.65
C PRO A 66 -28.32 -8.01 9.86
N ALA A 67 -28.21 -7.33 8.71
CA ALA A 67 -29.36 -7.00 7.88
C ALA A 67 -30.06 -8.24 7.32
N LEU A 68 -29.30 -9.21 6.81
CA LEU A 68 -29.83 -10.48 6.32
C LEU A 68 -30.44 -11.30 7.46
N MET A 69 -29.79 -11.34 8.63
CA MET A 69 -30.35 -12.03 9.80
C MET A 69 -31.69 -11.43 10.23
N TYR A 70 -31.79 -10.10 10.27
CA TYR A 70 -33.05 -9.40 10.54
C TYR A 70 -34.11 -9.70 9.49
N TRP A 71 -33.73 -9.75 8.21
CA TRP A 71 -34.65 -10.09 7.14
C TRP A 71 -35.15 -11.53 7.24
N PHE A 72 -34.28 -12.50 7.56
CA PHE A 72 -34.67 -13.90 7.75
C PHE A 72 -35.63 -14.08 8.92
N GLU A 73 -35.39 -13.39 10.05
CA GLU A 73 -36.31 -13.41 11.21
C GLU A 73 -37.71 -12.90 10.86
N ARG A 74 -37.82 -11.97 9.90
CA ARG A 74 -39.12 -11.45 9.43
C ARG A 74 -39.88 -12.44 8.55
N ILE A 75 -39.18 -13.36 7.88
CA ILE A 75 -39.77 -14.36 6.98
C ILE A 75 -40.11 -15.64 7.74
N SER A 76 -39.19 -16.10 8.59
CA SER A 76 -39.31 -17.31 9.38
C SER A 76 -38.90 -17.01 10.82
N PRO A 77 -39.83 -16.51 11.66
CA PRO A 77 -39.53 -16.19 13.04
C PRO A 77 -38.98 -17.38 13.80
N SER A 78 -37.90 -17.19 14.55
CA SER A 78 -37.32 -18.27 15.34
C SER A 78 -37.99 -18.44 16.72
N GLU A 79 -39.00 -17.62 17.02
CA GLU A 79 -39.73 -17.56 18.30
C GLU A 79 -38.81 -17.37 19.52
N VAL A 80 -37.62 -16.80 19.31
CA VAL A 80 -36.68 -16.52 20.40
C VAL A 80 -37.08 -15.24 21.11
N GLY A 81 -37.02 -15.25 22.44
CA GLY A 81 -37.29 -14.05 23.23
C GLY A 81 -36.35 -12.89 22.86
N ARG A 82 -36.79 -11.64 23.13
CA ARG A 82 -36.05 -10.40 22.78
C ARG A 82 -34.57 -10.40 23.17
N GLY A 83 -34.20 -11.08 24.25
CA GLY A 83 -32.81 -11.19 24.70
C GLY A 83 -31.92 -12.06 23.82
N GLY A 84 -32.44 -13.15 23.26
CA GLY A 84 -31.68 -14.09 22.43
C GLY A 84 -31.35 -13.52 21.05
N PHE A 85 -32.32 -12.89 20.41
CA PHE A 85 -32.11 -12.27 19.10
C PHE A 85 -31.04 -11.15 19.14
N ALA A 86 -31.02 -10.35 20.21
CA ALA A 86 -30.02 -9.31 20.40
C ALA A 86 -28.59 -9.86 20.46
N GLN A 87 -28.37 -11.03 21.06
CA GLN A 87 -27.06 -11.67 21.11
C GLN A 87 -26.61 -12.14 19.73
N ILE A 88 -27.52 -12.74 18.95
CA ILE A 88 -27.25 -13.15 17.57
C ILE A 88 -26.88 -11.93 16.72
N MET A 89 -27.62 -10.83 16.85
CA MET A 89 -27.33 -9.59 16.11
C MET A 89 -25.97 -8.99 16.47
N ARG A 90 -25.54 -9.07 17.74
CA ARG A 90 -24.19 -8.65 18.15
C ARG A 90 -23.10 -9.52 17.52
N LEU A 91 -23.29 -10.84 17.53
CA LEU A 91 -22.36 -11.77 16.88
C LEU A 91 -22.29 -11.51 15.37
N GLN A 92 -23.43 -11.38 14.71
CA GLN A 92 -23.51 -11.04 13.29
C GLN A 92 -22.84 -9.70 12.98
N GLY A 93 -23.02 -8.70 13.85
CA GLY A 93 -22.32 -7.42 13.74
C GLY A 93 -20.80 -7.59 13.85
N ALA A 94 -20.30 -8.37 14.82
CA ALA A 94 -18.87 -8.61 14.98
C ALA A 94 -18.25 -9.35 13.78
N VAL A 95 -18.91 -10.42 13.33
CA VAL A 95 -18.50 -11.17 12.12
C VAL A 95 -18.56 -10.28 10.88
N GLY A 96 -19.62 -9.48 10.76
CA GLY A 96 -19.79 -8.52 9.67
C GLY A 96 -18.65 -7.50 9.64
N VAL A 97 -18.32 -6.87 10.76
CA VAL A 97 -17.20 -5.91 10.85
C VAL A 97 -15.88 -6.55 10.43
N ALA A 98 -15.60 -7.78 10.89
CA ALA A 98 -14.40 -8.51 10.48
C ALA A 98 -14.38 -8.80 8.97
N ALA A 99 -15.49 -9.31 8.41
CA ALA A 99 -15.62 -9.58 6.98
C ALA A 99 -15.49 -8.30 6.14
N GLY A 100 -16.14 -7.22 6.58
CA GLY A 100 -16.07 -5.90 5.96
C GLY A 100 -14.64 -5.36 5.94
N PHE A 101 -13.92 -5.49 7.05
CA PHE A 101 -12.52 -5.12 7.13
C PHE A 101 -11.64 -5.95 6.17
N PHE A 102 -11.81 -7.28 6.13
CA PHE A 102 -11.05 -8.13 5.20
C PHE A 102 -11.33 -7.82 3.74
N TYR A 103 -12.59 -7.53 3.38
CA TYR A 103 -12.93 -7.16 2.02
C TYR A 103 -12.36 -5.80 1.62
N PHE A 104 -12.46 -4.81 2.50
CA PHE A 104 -11.79 -3.52 2.38
C PHE A 104 -10.28 -3.69 2.16
N TYR A 105 -9.63 -4.44 3.04
CA TYR A 105 -8.18 -4.63 3.03
C TYR A 105 -7.74 -5.38 1.76
N SER A 106 -8.47 -6.43 1.37
CA SER A 106 -8.23 -7.20 0.15
C SER A 106 -8.30 -6.32 -1.10
N ARG A 107 -9.31 -5.46 -1.22
CA ARG A 107 -9.43 -4.53 -2.36
C ARG A 107 -8.25 -3.56 -2.43
N SER A 108 -7.80 -3.07 -1.28
CA SER A 108 -6.66 -2.15 -1.24
C SER A 108 -5.34 -2.82 -1.55
N ILE A 109 -5.05 -3.96 -0.91
CA ILE A 109 -3.79 -4.67 -1.10
C ILE A 109 -3.64 -5.24 -2.53
N ASN A 110 -4.75 -5.63 -3.17
CA ASN A 110 -4.73 -6.09 -4.56
C ASN A 110 -4.27 -5.02 -5.55
N ARG A 111 -4.42 -3.72 -5.24
CA ARG A 111 -3.87 -2.64 -6.07
C ARG A 111 -2.36 -2.50 -5.91
N PHE A 112 -1.81 -2.76 -4.72
CA PHE A 112 -0.36 -2.82 -4.52
C PHE A 112 0.28 -3.96 -5.33
N TYR A 113 -0.39 -5.12 -5.35
CA TYR A 113 0.05 -6.29 -6.11
C TYR A 113 -0.09 -6.14 -7.63
N GLY A 114 -0.82 -5.14 -8.12
CA GLY A 114 -1.12 -5.00 -9.55
C GLY A 114 -2.19 -5.97 -10.06
N PHE A 115 -3.03 -6.52 -9.18
CA PHE A 115 -4.18 -7.36 -9.58
C PHE A 115 -5.39 -6.56 -10.05
N SER A 116 -5.37 -5.25 -9.85
CA SER A 116 -6.41 -4.34 -10.29
C SER A 116 -5.81 -2.98 -10.63
N GLU A 117 -6.61 -2.13 -11.28
CA GLU A 117 -6.21 -0.78 -11.65
C GLU A 117 -5.67 -0.01 -10.43
N ASN A 118 -4.46 0.54 -10.59
CA ASN A 118 -3.69 1.13 -9.50
C ASN A 118 -2.95 2.42 -9.91
N ARG A 119 -3.42 3.16 -10.95
CA ARG A 119 -2.77 4.37 -11.45
C ARG A 119 -2.61 5.42 -10.36
N ARG A 120 -3.69 5.68 -9.63
CA ARG A 120 -3.70 6.65 -8.51
C ARG A 120 -2.68 6.25 -7.44
N GLU A 121 -2.63 4.98 -7.08
CA GLU A 121 -1.73 4.46 -6.06
C GLU A 121 -0.26 4.55 -6.48
N ILE A 122 0.05 4.31 -7.76
CA ILE A 122 1.40 4.51 -8.32
C ILE A 122 1.83 5.97 -8.17
N GLU A 123 0.95 6.91 -8.53
CA GLU A 123 1.26 8.35 -8.45
C GLU A 123 1.47 8.79 -6.99
N MET A 124 0.62 8.31 -6.08
CA MET A 124 0.79 8.57 -4.64
C MET A 124 2.08 7.96 -4.09
N ASP A 125 2.42 6.73 -4.49
CA ASP A 125 3.65 6.04 -4.10
C ASP A 125 4.89 6.76 -4.61
N MET A 126 4.91 7.14 -5.89
CA MET A 126 6.00 7.92 -6.48
C MET A 126 6.21 9.23 -5.75
N ARG A 127 5.14 9.96 -5.43
CA ARG A 127 5.21 11.22 -4.68
C ARG A 127 5.72 11.00 -3.26
N GLU A 128 5.12 10.06 -2.51
CA GLU A 128 5.49 9.77 -1.12
C GLU A 128 6.98 9.39 -1.00
N MET A 129 7.43 8.48 -1.86
CA MET A 129 8.80 7.97 -1.83
C MET A 129 9.81 9.01 -2.33
N THR A 130 9.49 9.78 -3.37
CA THR A 130 10.32 10.89 -3.83
C THR A 130 10.49 11.94 -2.72
N ASP A 131 9.40 12.30 -2.05
CA ASP A 131 9.43 13.26 -0.96
C ASP A 131 10.29 12.76 0.22
N LYS A 132 10.25 11.46 0.54
CA LYS A 132 11.15 10.84 1.54
C LYS A 132 12.61 10.93 1.13
N VAL A 133 12.93 10.62 -0.14
CA VAL A 133 14.31 10.73 -0.65
C VAL A 133 14.80 12.17 -0.56
N LYS A 134 13.98 13.16 -0.95
CA LYS A 134 14.32 14.59 -0.84
C LYS A 134 14.61 15.01 0.61
N ARG A 135 13.87 14.46 1.57
CA ARG A 135 14.10 14.69 3.02
C ARG A 135 15.28 13.91 3.59
N GLY A 136 15.89 13.00 2.82
CA GLY A 136 16.90 12.08 3.33
C GLY A 136 16.31 11.17 4.40
N GLU A 137 15.12 10.64 4.18
CA GLU A 137 14.50 9.61 5.01
C GLU A 137 14.59 8.24 4.32
N PRO A 138 14.65 7.13 5.08
CA PRO A 138 14.59 5.80 4.49
C PRO A 138 13.22 5.56 3.83
N LEU A 139 13.23 4.95 2.64
CA LEU A 139 12.04 4.71 1.83
C LEU A 139 10.94 3.95 2.59
N TYR A 140 11.33 2.88 3.26
CA TYR A 140 10.42 1.99 3.98
C TYR A 140 10.52 2.14 5.51
N GLY A 141 11.18 3.20 5.99
CA GLY A 141 11.22 3.56 7.40
C GLY A 141 12.35 2.92 8.20
N GLN A 142 12.20 2.94 9.53
CA GLN A 142 13.18 2.39 10.47
C GLN A 142 12.62 1.14 11.15
N THR A 143 13.49 0.24 11.58
CA THR A 143 13.11 -1.03 12.21
C THR A 143 14.07 -1.35 13.36
N THR A 144 13.59 -2.06 14.37
CA THR A 144 14.46 -2.60 15.44
C THR A 144 14.96 -4.01 15.11
N LEU A 145 14.55 -4.57 13.97
CA LEU A 145 14.89 -5.91 13.55
C LEU A 145 16.21 -5.95 12.79
N THR A 146 16.98 -7.00 13.04
CA THR A 146 18.16 -7.36 12.24
C THR A 146 17.75 -7.64 10.79
N GLU A 147 18.67 -7.52 9.83
CA GLU A 147 18.34 -7.80 8.42
C GLU A 147 17.84 -9.24 8.23
N TYR A 148 18.43 -10.21 8.96
CA TYR A 148 17.94 -11.58 8.95
C TYR A 148 16.48 -11.68 9.41
N MET A 149 16.11 -11.00 10.48
CA MET A 149 14.74 -10.99 11.01
C MET A 149 13.78 -10.26 10.06
N GLN A 150 14.21 -9.17 9.43
CA GLN A 150 13.45 -8.49 8.37
C GLN A 150 13.19 -9.44 7.18
N GLY A 151 14.20 -10.22 6.79
CA GLY A 151 14.06 -11.21 5.74
C GLY A 151 13.18 -12.40 6.13
N ALA A 152 13.22 -12.84 7.37
CA ALA A 152 12.31 -13.85 7.89
C ALA A 152 10.86 -13.35 7.92
N ALA A 153 10.65 -12.11 8.39
CA ALA A 153 9.33 -11.48 8.44
C ALA A 153 8.72 -11.33 7.05
N SER A 154 9.45 -10.73 6.11
CA SER A 154 8.97 -10.52 4.73
C SER A 154 8.64 -11.83 4.01
N ARG A 155 9.33 -12.94 4.29
CA ARG A 155 8.96 -14.25 3.72
C ARG A 155 7.62 -14.78 4.23
N GLN A 156 7.20 -14.38 5.44
CA GLN A 156 5.91 -14.78 6.02
C GLN A 156 4.78 -13.87 5.55
N SER A 157 5.03 -12.57 5.38
CA SER A 157 4.00 -11.59 5.02
C SER A 157 3.84 -11.35 3.50
N ARG A 158 4.86 -11.63 2.69
CA ARG A 158 4.80 -11.46 1.23
C ARG A 158 3.62 -12.19 0.61
N TYR A 159 2.81 -11.46 -0.15
CA TYR A 159 1.56 -11.93 -0.77
C TYR A 159 0.53 -12.57 0.18
N SER A 160 0.68 -12.44 1.49
CA SER A 160 -0.26 -13.01 2.47
C SER A 160 -1.70 -12.49 2.34
N GLY A 161 -1.86 -11.28 1.77
CA GLY A 161 -3.18 -10.70 1.47
C GLY A 161 -4.04 -11.54 0.52
N THR A 162 -3.43 -12.42 -0.29
CA THR A 162 -4.16 -13.35 -1.17
C THR A 162 -4.90 -14.44 -0.39
N PHE A 163 -4.46 -14.75 0.83
CA PHE A 163 -5.00 -15.82 1.68
C PHE A 163 -5.64 -15.29 2.97
N LEU A 164 -6.00 -14.00 2.98
CA LEU A 164 -6.55 -13.29 4.15
C LEU A 164 -7.82 -13.93 4.71
N HIS A 165 -8.62 -14.57 3.86
CA HIS A 165 -9.87 -15.23 4.24
C HIS A 165 -9.68 -16.51 5.07
N VAL A 166 -8.49 -17.12 5.03
CA VAL A 166 -8.15 -18.31 5.84
C VAL A 166 -7.30 -17.91 7.04
N MET A 167 -6.27 -17.10 6.81
CA MET A 167 -5.35 -16.66 7.85
C MET A 167 -5.09 -15.16 7.70
N PRO A 168 -5.61 -14.31 8.61
CA PRO A 168 -5.35 -12.89 8.57
C PRO A 168 -3.91 -12.62 9.01
N TRP A 169 -3.04 -12.43 8.03
CA TRP A 169 -1.63 -12.11 8.25
C TRP A 169 -1.30 -10.79 7.56
N PHE A 170 -0.59 -9.92 8.28
CA PHE A 170 -0.32 -8.54 7.86
C PHE A 170 1.15 -8.19 8.07
N ASN A 171 1.65 -7.29 7.24
CA ASN A 171 2.99 -6.74 7.42
C ASN A 171 2.97 -5.58 8.43
N PHE A 172 3.66 -5.77 9.56
CA PHE A 172 3.92 -4.75 10.58
C PHE A 172 5.42 -4.44 10.73
N VAL A 173 6.24 -4.94 9.83
CA VAL A 173 7.69 -4.81 9.85
C VAL A 173 8.14 -3.92 8.70
N ASN A 174 8.93 -2.91 9.02
CA ASN A 174 9.67 -2.16 8.01
C ASN A 174 10.87 -3.02 7.57
N HIS A 175 10.90 -3.41 6.29
CA HIS A 175 11.97 -4.21 5.69
C HIS A 175 12.26 -3.71 4.27
N ASN A 176 13.37 -4.10 3.65
CA ASN A 176 13.73 -3.67 2.29
C ASN A 176 13.20 -4.60 1.17
N GLN A 177 12.55 -5.72 1.52
CA GLN A 177 12.16 -6.74 0.55
C GLN A 177 10.80 -6.53 -0.14
N HIS A 178 10.61 -5.40 -0.83
CA HIS A 178 9.32 -5.04 -1.45
C HIS A 178 9.13 -5.51 -2.90
N GLY A 179 10.18 -6.05 -3.54
CA GLY A 179 10.09 -6.67 -4.86
C GLY A 179 10.03 -5.70 -6.04
N VAL A 180 10.38 -4.42 -5.81
CA VAL A 180 10.39 -3.36 -6.81
C VAL A 180 11.76 -2.67 -6.89
N ASP A 181 12.08 -2.10 -8.05
CA ASP A 181 13.28 -1.25 -8.21
C ASP A 181 13.03 0.11 -7.53
N THR A 182 13.71 0.35 -6.42
CA THR A 182 13.65 1.60 -5.64
C THR A 182 14.45 2.72 -6.28
N ALA A 183 15.39 2.41 -7.19
CA ALA A 183 16.22 3.41 -7.85
C ALA A 183 15.38 4.42 -8.66
N LYS A 184 14.17 4.04 -9.08
CA LYS A 184 13.22 4.95 -9.73
C LYS A 184 12.85 6.16 -8.88
N TYR A 185 12.77 6.02 -7.55
CA TYR A 185 12.43 7.12 -6.65
C TYR A 185 13.59 8.10 -6.51
N TYR A 186 14.82 7.59 -6.41
CA TYR A 186 16.02 8.43 -6.35
C TYR A 186 16.22 9.22 -7.65
N ARG A 187 16.08 8.57 -8.82
CA ARG A 187 16.15 9.25 -10.12
C ARG A 187 15.11 10.35 -10.26
N ASN A 188 13.87 10.09 -9.80
CA ASN A 188 12.82 11.10 -9.83
C ASN A 188 13.11 12.27 -8.87
N ALA A 189 13.61 11.98 -7.66
CA ALA A 189 13.99 13.00 -6.69
C ALA A 189 15.12 13.89 -7.20
N GLU A 190 16.15 13.30 -7.81
CA GLU A 190 17.26 14.04 -8.44
C GLU A 190 16.74 14.97 -9.53
N TRP A 191 15.89 14.46 -10.43
CA TRP A 191 15.29 15.24 -11.51
C TRP A 191 14.40 16.39 -11.01
N GLU A 192 13.61 16.18 -9.96
CA GLU A 192 12.78 17.23 -9.36
C GLU A 192 13.64 18.29 -8.62
N LEU A 193 14.66 17.87 -7.87
CA LEU A 193 15.59 18.78 -7.19
C LEU A 193 16.41 19.62 -8.19
N GLU A 194 16.77 19.05 -9.34
CA GLU A 194 17.43 19.79 -10.42
C GLU A 194 16.52 20.86 -11.02
N GLN A 195 15.23 20.57 -11.21
CA GLN A 195 14.24 21.55 -11.68
C GLN A 195 14.01 22.67 -10.67
N GLU A 196 13.90 22.33 -9.38
CA GLU A 196 13.78 23.30 -8.29
C GLU A 196 14.99 24.24 -8.25
N LYS A 197 16.22 23.71 -8.41
CA LYS A 197 17.45 24.50 -8.48
C LYS A 197 17.51 25.41 -9.71
N GLN A 198 16.95 24.96 -10.84
CA GLN A 198 16.89 25.75 -12.07
C GLN A 198 15.79 26.83 -12.04
N GLY A 199 15.01 26.94 -10.97
CA GLY A 199 14.06 28.04 -10.76
C GLY A 199 12.91 28.13 -11.76
N LYS A 200 12.65 27.07 -12.54
CA LYS A 200 11.56 27.07 -13.52
C LYS A 200 10.23 26.96 -12.79
N SER A 201 9.46 28.05 -12.73
CA SER A 201 8.09 27.96 -12.25
C SER A 201 7.27 27.09 -13.21
N LEU A 202 6.32 26.30 -12.70
CA LEU A 202 5.41 25.47 -13.49
C LEU A 202 4.72 26.27 -14.61
N THR A 203 4.49 27.56 -14.36
CA THR A 203 3.94 28.55 -15.29
C THR A 203 4.86 28.80 -16.50
N ASP A 204 6.17 28.81 -16.28
CA ASP A 204 7.17 29.07 -17.33
C ASP A 204 7.38 27.84 -18.21
N MET A 205 7.30 26.64 -17.63
CA MET A 205 7.29 25.39 -18.39
C MET A 205 6.03 25.20 -19.23
N ALA A 206 4.85 25.59 -18.71
CA ALA A 206 3.62 25.59 -19.48
C ALA A 206 3.69 26.59 -20.65
N LYS A 207 4.30 27.76 -20.43
CA LYS A 207 4.57 28.74 -21.49
C LYS A 207 5.57 28.21 -22.52
N GLU A 208 6.68 27.60 -22.12
CA GLU A 208 7.66 27.00 -23.05
C GLU A 208 7.02 25.91 -23.92
N LYS A 209 6.23 25.01 -23.33
CA LYS A 209 5.49 23.98 -24.09
C LYS A 209 4.46 24.58 -25.04
N TYR A 210 3.74 25.61 -24.62
CA TYR A 210 2.79 26.33 -25.47
C TYR A 210 3.48 27.02 -26.65
N GLN A 211 4.64 27.67 -26.42
CA GLN A 211 5.39 28.31 -27.50
C GLN A 211 5.98 27.30 -28.47
N GLN A 212 6.56 26.19 -27.99
CA GLN A 212 7.04 25.12 -28.86
C GLN A 212 5.91 24.48 -29.69
N ALA A 213 4.71 24.33 -29.12
CA ALA A 213 3.55 23.85 -29.86
C ALA A 213 3.09 24.87 -30.92
N LYS A 214 3.08 26.16 -30.57
CA LYS A 214 2.71 27.25 -31.49
C LYS A 214 3.69 27.38 -32.66
N GLU A 215 5.00 27.28 -32.42
CA GLU A 215 6.02 27.30 -33.48
C GLU A 215 5.88 26.10 -34.42
N LYS A 216 5.61 24.90 -33.88
CA LYS A 216 5.36 23.71 -34.71
C LYS A 216 4.07 23.78 -35.53
N VAL A 217 3.08 24.54 -35.08
CA VAL A 217 1.80 24.74 -35.79
C VAL A 217 1.88 25.92 -36.76
N GLY A 218 2.68 26.95 -36.47
CA GLY A 218 2.91 28.10 -37.35
C GLY A 218 3.99 27.92 -38.41
N ALA A 219 4.76 26.84 -38.35
CA ALA A 219 5.72 26.42 -39.39
C ALA A 219 5.09 25.55 -40.49
N LYS A 220 3.76 25.58 -40.65
CA LYS A 220 3.01 24.98 -41.76
C LYS A 220 2.43 26.06 -42.66
#